data_AF-A0A3P9JBV7-F1
#
_entry.id   AF-A0A3P9JBV7-F1
#
_cell.length_a   1.000
_cell.length_b   1.000
_cell.length_c   1.000
_cell.angle_alpha   90.00
_cell.angle_beta   90.00
_cell.angle_gamma   90.00
#
_symmetry.space_group_name_H-M   'P 1'
#
loop_
_entity.id
_entity.type
_entity.pdbx_description
1 polymer ?
#
loop_
_entity_poly.entity_id
_entity_poly.type
_entity_poly.pdbx_seq_one_letter_code
_entity_poly.pdbx_strand_id
1 'polypeptide(L)'
;MEKEMNMKHDPEADMKNHPDEDKTSSSRSKRVPSKEDGRTKALKRKACSDDDDGESKKRKVEPSEPAEPMKPTRLKTMKNKKDFLKKLKKIIEKRTFPSRTNTSSVKTSEDDFEAKYEQMEQLGEGGFGCVFSGFRRSDNLQVAIKRIGKGFSPDTVVDEHGQLICTEVAVMQKLKDPQLQSANKASPVVLLDWYDLNEEIVLVMERPIPATDMKVYLESRGGIAEEDEVKIIMKQLIQTAVDLEERHIFHRDIKIRNVLIETSSDVPRARLIDFGLSCFTTETSVFTNFAGTLSVAAPESMFGSGYRAEPTTVWQLGVVGYEALHGLGFNTRMFGMNMLRISKDLSPDCQCFLKSCLRSYPSFRPKLKELLQHPWLI
;
A
#
# COMPACT_ATOMS: atom_id res chain seq x y z
N MET A 1 23.42 -55.46 -20.24
CA MET A 1 24.84 -55.40 -19.83
C MET A 1 25.03 -53.99 -19.28
N GLU A 2 24.94 -53.75 -17.97
CA GLU A 2 25.86 -54.18 -16.90
C GLU A 2 27.26 -53.58 -17.06
N LYS A 3 27.94 -53.01 -16.04
CA LYS A 3 27.67 -52.74 -14.59
C LYS A 3 28.44 -51.44 -14.23
N GLU A 4 27.97 -50.56 -13.36
CA GLU A 4 28.11 -50.56 -11.88
C GLU A 4 29.50 -50.87 -11.30
N MET A 5 30.05 -49.89 -10.55
CA MET A 5 30.90 -49.94 -9.34
C MET A 5 31.48 -48.52 -9.18
N ASN A 6 31.23 -47.70 -8.15
CA ASN A 6 30.97 -47.89 -6.72
C ASN A 6 32.19 -48.36 -5.91
N MET A 7 32.80 -47.42 -5.17
CA MET A 7 33.70 -47.69 -4.04
C MET A 7 33.40 -46.71 -2.90
N LYS A 8 32.92 -47.24 -1.77
CA LYS A 8 33.15 -46.71 -0.44
C LYS A 8 34.06 -47.69 0.29
N HIS A 9 34.95 -47.23 1.17
CA HIS A 9 35.20 -47.89 2.46
C HIS A 9 35.79 -46.92 3.49
N ASP A 10 35.32 -47.09 4.72
CA ASP A 10 35.77 -46.54 6.00
C ASP A 10 37.08 -47.28 6.47
N PRO A 11 37.68 -47.09 7.68
CA PRO A 11 37.09 -46.53 8.91
C PRO A 11 38.03 -45.74 9.90
N GLU A 12 37.44 -45.36 11.04
CA GLU A 12 37.91 -45.38 12.46
C GLU A 12 39.42 -45.31 12.82
N ALA A 13 39.87 -44.81 13.98
CA ALA A 13 39.37 -43.95 15.09
C ALA A 13 40.61 -43.65 16.00
N ASP A 14 40.65 -43.24 17.29
CA ASP A 14 39.73 -42.86 18.39
C ASP A 14 40.55 -41.99 19.41
N MET A 15 39.92 -41.46 20.47
CA MET A 15 40.51 -41.03 21.77
C MET A 15 41.28 -39.69 21.85
N LYS A 16 41.32 -38.95 23.00
CA LYS A 16 40.48 -38.89 24.23
C LYS A 16 40.80 -37.63 25.09
N ASN A 17 39.87 -37.29 25.99
CA ASN A 17 40.01 -36.54 27.27
C ASN A 17 40.44 -35.04 27.20
N HIS A 18 39.82 -34.08 27.91
CA HIS A 18 39.53 -33.92 29.37
C HIS A 18 40.77 -33.82 30.27
N PRO A 19 40.73 -33.11 31.43
CA PRO A 19 39.60 -32.42 32.08
C PRO A 19 39.77 -30.86 31.98
N ASP A 20 39.45 -29.93 32.90
CA ASP A 20 38.95 -29.94 34.29
C ASP A 20 38.24 -28.60 34.69
N GLU A 21 37.87 -28.44 35.96
CA GLU A 21 37.10 -27.33 36.56
C GLU A 21 37.93 -26.14 37.14
N ASP A 22 37.26 -25.04 37.51
CA ASP A 22 37.11 -24.70 38.95
C ASP A 22 35.84 -23.86 39.23
N LYS A 23 35.43 -23.77 40.51
CA LYS A 23 34.21 -23.12 41.02
C LYS A 23 34.54 -22.10 42.13
N THR A 24 33.67 -21.12 42.36
CA THR A 24 33.49 -20.54 43.72
C THR A 24 32.14 -19.82 43.83
N SER A 25 31.76 -19.40 45.05
CA SER A 25 30.37 -19.08 45.41
C SER A 25 30.21 -17.88 46.36
N SER A 26 28.95 -17.56 46.70
CA SER A 26 28.55 -16.48 47.64
C SER A 26 28.63 -15.04 47.05
N SER A 27 27.89 -14.04 47.55
CA SER A 27 27.08 -13.99 48.77
C SER A 27 25.79 -13.16 48.69
N ARG A 28 24.87 -13.51 49.59
CA ARG A 28 23.56 -12.90 49.90
C ARG A 28 23.70 -11.49 50.47
N SER A 29 22.86 -10.52 50.06
CA SER A 29 22.55 -9.35 50.91
C SER A 29 21.16 -8.75 50.64
N LYS A 30 20.55 -8.17 51.69
CA LYS A 30 19.31 -7.37 51.65
C LYS A 30 19.62 -5.99 52.23
N ARG A 31 19.12 -4.89 51.65
CA ARG A 31 18.90 -3.64 52.44
C ARG A 31 17.90 -2.66 51.81
N VAL A 32 16.91 -2.34 52.62
CA VAL A 32 15.85 -1.30 52.59
C VAL A 32 15.46 -1.15 54.08
N PRO A 33 15.06 0.01 54.66
CA PRO A 33 14.73 1.31 54.05
C PRO A 33 15.50 2.52 54.64
N SER A 34 15.17 3.71 54.16
CA SER A 34 15.04 4.92 54.98
C SER A 34 13.77 5.68 54.59
N LYS A 35 13.05 6.25 55.56
CA LYS A 35 11.87 7.13 55.38
C LYS A 35 12.24 8.55 55.79
N GLU A 36 11.57 9.54 55.21
CA GLU A 36 10.80 10.62 55.86
C GLU A 36 10.25 11.51 54.73
N ASP A 37 8.94 11.55 54.49
CA ASP A 37 7.87 12.30 55.19
C ASP A 37 7.73 13.77 54.72
N GLY A 38 6.57 14.08 54.13
CA GLY A 38 6.22 15.37 53.52
C GLY A 38 4.73 15.41 53.22
N ARG A 39 3.94 16.10 54.07
CA ARG A 39 2.54 15.75 54.34
C ARG A 39 1.52 16.80 53.89
N THR A 40 0.47 16.35 53.19
CA THR A 40 -0.83 17.06 52.91
C THR A 40 -0.75 18.28 51.98
N LYS A 41 -1.84 18.83 51.39
CA LYS A 41 -3.29 18.76 51.68
C LYS A 41 -4.15 18.59 50.41
N ALA A 42 -5.42 18.22 50.60
CA ALA A 42 -6.47 18.28 49.58
C ALA A 42 -7.69 19.08 50.08
N LEU A 43 -8.25 19.94 49.23
CA LEU A 43 -9.58 20.60 49.31
C LEU A 43 -9.93 21.03 47.87
N LYS A 44 -11.06 20.69 47.22
CA LYS A 44 -12.50 20.91 47.47
C LYS A 44 -13.05 22.32 47.13
N ARG A 45 -13.72 22.37 45.95
CA ARG A 45 -15.02 23.03 45.63
C ARG A 45 -15.11 24.51 45.20
N LYS A 46 -16.18 24.74 44.41
CA LYS A 46 -16.96 25.97 44.10
C LYS A 46 -16.49 26.95 43.00
N ALA A 47 -17.00 26.71 41.80
CA ALA A 47 -17.98 27.50 41.01
C ALA A 47 -18.31 28.98 41.36
N CYS A 48 -18.75 29.69 40.29
CA CYS A 48 -19.43 31.01 40.21
C CYS A 48 -18.52 32.26 40.40
N SER A 49 -18.77 33.40 39.74
CA SER A 49 -19.60 33.74 38.53
C SER A 49 -19.33 35.22 38.12
N ASP A 50 -19.92 35.67 37.00
CA ASP A 50 -20.23 37.10 36.65
C ASP A 50 -19.01 38.03 36.34
N ASP A 51 -19.07 39.10 35.52
CA ASP A 51 -20.05 39.56 34.51
C ASP A 51 -19.42 40.63 33.55
N ASP A 52 -20.25 41.27 32.71
CA ASP A 52 -20.10 42.64 32.12
C ASP A 52 -19.43 42.80 30.71
N ASP A 53 -19.91 43.67 29.80
CA ASP A 53 -21.26 43.82 29.18
C ASP A 53 -21.14 44.53 27.79
N GLY A 54 -22.25 44.65 27.04
CA GLY A 54 -22.45 45.60 25.93
C GLY A 54 -22.43 45.02 24.51
N GLU A 55 -23.32 45.38 23.57
CA GLU A 55 -24.55 46.19 23.66
C GLU A 55 -25.60 45.67 22.64
N SER A 56 -26.89 45.97 22.86
CA SER A 56 -28.02 45.34 22.15
C SER A 56 -28.66 46.17 21.04
N LYS A 57 -29.03 45.54 19.90
CA LYS A 57 -30.20 45.94 19.10
C LYS A 57 -31.07 44.75 18.68
N LYS A 58 -32.30 44.72 19.18
CA LYS A 58 -33.32 43.68 18.92
C LYS A 58 -34.27 44.08 17.79
N ARG A 59 -34.74 43.11 17.00
CA ARG A 59 -36.07 43.13 16.35
C ARG A 59 -36.76 41.79 16.59
N LYS A 60 -38.09 41.83 16.76
CA LYS A 60 -38.93 40.65 17.03
C LYS A 60 -39.05 39.74 15.80
N VAL A 61 -39.15 38.44 16.05
CA VAL A 61 -39.97 37.48 15.29
C VAL A 61 -40.67 36.59 16.33
N GLU A 62 -41.95 36.26 16.13
CA GLU A 62 -42.73 35.36 16.99
C GLU A 62 -42.75 33.93 16.40
N PRO A 63 -42.90 32.88 17.23
CA PRO A 63 -42.59 31.50 16.81
C PRO A 63 -43.69 30.88 15.92
N SER A 64 -43.25 30.11 14.92
CA SER A 64 -44.10 29.20 14.14
C SER A 64 -43.55 27.76 14.20
N GLU A 65 -44.42 26.81 13.86
CA GLU A 65 -44.37 25.40 14.30
C GLU A 65 -43.18 24.55 13.79
N PRO A 66 -42.78 23.49 14.51
CA PRO A 66 -41.73 22.58 14.07
C PRO A 66 -42.17 21.73 12.87
N ALA A 67 -41.34 21.66 11.83
CA ALA A 67 -41.61 20.85 10.64
C ALA A 67 -41.62 19.34 10.94
N GLU A 68 -42.58 18.60 10.34
CA GLU A 68 -42.69 17.14 10.51
C GLU A 68 -41.42 16.39 10.03
N PRO A 69 -41.02 15.29 10.72
CA PRO A 69 -39.97 14.40 10.23
C PRO A 69 -40.41 13.68 8.95
N MET A 70 -39.58 13.75 7.90
CA MET A 70 -39.85 13.10 6.62
C MET A 70 -39.98 11.57 6.78
N LYS A 71 -41.14 11.04 6.40
CA LYS A 71 -41.51 9.62 6.56
C LYS A 71 -40.58 8.73 5.71
N PRO A 72 -40.00 7.64 6.26
CA PRO A 72 -38.97 6.87 5.57
C PRO A 72 -39.53 6.10 4.36
N THR A 73 -39.10 6.49 3.17
CA THR A 73 -39.49 5.82 1.91
C THR A 73 -38.87 4.42 1.86
N ARG A 74 -39.70 3.38 2.04
CA ARG A 74 -39.29 1.96 1.93
C ARG A 74 -38.56 1.70 0.61
N LEU A 75 -37.25 1.44 0.66
CA LEU A 75 -36.53 0.82 -0.45
C LEU A 75 -37.14 -0.56 -0.73
N LYS A 76 -37.82 -0.70 -1.87
CA LYS A 76 -38.27 -2.01 -2.35
C LYS A 76 -37.06 -2.82 -2.79
N THR A 77 -36.79 -3.93 -2.10
CA THR A 77 -35.71 -4.86 -2.44
C THR A 77 -35.93 -5.45 -3.84
N MET A 78 -35.11 -5.03 -4.81
CA MET A 78 -35.24 -5.48 -6.20
C MET A 78 -34.73 -6.91 -6.35
N LYS A 79 -35.65 -7.88 -6.51
CA LYS A 79 -35.35 -9.31 -6.49
C LYS A 79 -34.69 -9.89 -7.77
N ASN A 80 -34.39 -9.07 -8.79
CA ASN A 80 -33.90 -9.55 -10.10
C ASN A 80 -32.52 -9.00 -10.48
N LYS A 81 -31.51 -9.90 -10.45
CA LYS A 81 -30.16 -9.66 -11.01
C LYS A 81 -30.19 -9.24 -12.49
N LYS A 82 -31.19 -9.71 -13.25
CA LYS A 82 -31.37 -9.43 -14.69
C LYS A 82 -31.73 -7.97 -14.98
N ASP A 83 -32.48 -7.31 -14.09
CA ASP A 83 -32.89 -5.91 -14.26
C ASP A 83 -31.77 -4.94 -13.85
N PHE A 84 -30.98 -5.28 -12.83
CA PHE A 84 -29.73 -4.58 -12.52
C PHE A 84 -28.77 -4.58 -13.72
N LEU A 85 -28.52 -5.74 -14.32
CA LEU A 85 -27.67 -5.88 -15.51
C LEU A 85 -28.22 -5.11 -16.73
N LYS A 86 -29.54 -5.10 -16.95
CA LYS A 86 -30.18 -4.27 -17.99
C LYS A 86 -29.97 -2.77 -17.73
N LYS A 87 -30.08 -2.33 -16.48
CA LYS A 87 -29.87 -0.93 -16.11
C LYS A 87 -28.40 -0.52 -16.21
N LEU A 88 -27.47 -1.43 -15.90
CA LEU A 88 -26.03 -1.26 -16.09
C LEU A 88 -25.67 -1.10 -17.58
N LYS A 89 -26.15 -2.02 -18.44
CA LYS A 89 -25.98 -1.89 -19.90
C LYS A 89 -26.52 -0.56 -20.43
N LYS A 90 -27.71 -0.14 -20.01
CA LYS A 90 -28.32 1.13 -20.42
C LYS A 90 -27.64 2.40 -19.86
N ILE A 91 -26.70 2.25 -18.93
CA ILE A 91 -25.80 3.33 -18.47
C ILE A 91 -24.51 3.33 -19.31
N ILE A 92 -23.99 2.15 -19.65
CA ILE A 92 -22.83 1.99 -20.55
C ILE A 92 -23.17 2.49 -21.96
N GLU A 93 -24.30 2.06 -22.53
CA GLU A 93 -24.83 2.49 -23.83
C GLU A 93 -25.12 4.00 -23.92
N LYS A 94 -25.24 4.69 -22.78
CA LYS A 94 -25.43 6.15 -22.71
C LYS A 94 -24.13 6.95 -22.61
N ARG A 95 -22.96 6.31 -22.57
CA ARG A 95 -21.65 6.97 -22.67
C ARG A 95 -21.21 7.14 -24.14
N THR A 96 -22.10 7.69 -24.97
CA THR A 96 -21.74 8.18 -26.30
C THR A 96 -20.97 9.49 -26.16
N PHE A 97 -19.65 9.38 -25.98
CA PHE A 97 -18.73 10.52 -26.14
C PHE A 97 -18.72 11.00 -27.60
N PRO A 98 -18.40 12.28 -27.87
CA PRO A 98 -18.25 12.77 -29.24
C PRO A 98 -17.17 11.98 -30.00
N SER A 99 -17.30 11.93 -31.33
CA SER A 99 -16.41 11.15 -32.20
C SER A 99 -14.93 11.48 -31.95
N ARG A 100 -14.08 10.44 -31.96
CA ARG A 100 -12.63 10.58 -32.05
C ARG A 100 -12.28 11.56 -33.16
N THR A 101 -11.62 12.65 -32.82
CA THR A 101 -10.69 13.35 -33.72
C THR A 101 -9.39 12.55 -33.74
N ASN A 102 -8.79 12.35 -34.90
CA ASN A 102 -7.51 11.66 -35.01
C ASN A 102 -6.37 12.59 -34.59
N THR A 103 -6.09 12.68 -33.28
CA THR A 103 -4.75 13.02 -32.81
C THR A 103 -3.86 11.81 -33.05
N SER A 104 -2.85 11.96 -33.92
CA SER A 104 -1.90 10.90 -34.20
C SER A 104 -0.92 10.75 -33.04
N SER A 105 -1.12 9.77 -32.16
CA SER A 105 -0.02 9.27 -31.34
C SER A 105 1.08 8.75 -32.26
N VAL A 106 2.34 8.97 -31.89
CA VAL A 106 3.47 8.36 -32.60
C VAL A 106 3.54 6.89 -32.18
N LYS A 107 2.76 6.05 -32.87
CA LYS A 107 2.79 4.60 -32.69
C LYS A 107 4.20 4.06 -32.95
N THR A 108 4.70 3.30 -32.00
CA THR A 108 5.93 2.50 -32.14
C THR A 108 5.60 1.18 -32.84
N SER A 109 6.57 0.55 -33.50
CA SER A 109 6.40 -0.81 -34.05
C SER A 109 6.72 -1.91 -33.02
N GLU A 110 6.29 -3.15 -33.30
CA GLU A 110 6.77 -4.34 -32.58
C GLU A 110 8.25 -4.59 -32.91
N ASP A 111 8.66 -4.37 -34.17
CA ASP A 111 10.05 -4.44 -34.64
C ASP A 111 11.00 -3.56 -33.78
N ASP A 112 10.59 -2.33 -33.43
CA ASP A 112 11.34 -1.42 -32.55
C ASP A 112 11.52 -2.00 -31.13
N PHE A 113 10.54 -2.76 -30.65
CA PHE A 113 10.57 -3.43 -29.35
C PHE A 113 11.46 -4.67 -29.42
N GLU A 114 11.24 -5.57 -30.38
CA GLU A 114 11.99 -6.82 -30.55
C GLU A 114 13.47 -6.57 -30.88
N ALA A 115 13.80 -5.47 -31.57
CA ALA A 115 15.18 -5.05 -31.82
C ALA A 115 15.95 -4.64 -30.55
N LYS A 116 15.25 -4.26 -29.47
CA LYS A 116 15.85 -3.81 -28.20
C LYS A 116 15.70 -4.82 -27.06
N TYR A 117 14.64 -5.61 -27.06
CA TYR A 117 14.25 -6.48 -25.96
C TYR A 117 13.96 -7.91 -26.42
N GLU A 118 14.22 -8.88 -25.53
CA GLU A 118 13.81 -10.27 -25.68
C GLU A 118 12.79 -10.58 -24.58
N GLN A 119 11.60 -11.04 -24.97
CA GLN A 119 10.54 -11.45 -24.03
C GLN A 119 10.66 -12.95 -23.73
N MET A 120 10.58 -13.29 -22.46
CA MET A 120 10.81 -14.63 -21.91
C MET A 120 9.55 -15.14 -21.19
N GLU A 121 9.68 -16.03 -20.20
CA GLU A 121 8.53 -16.64 -19.52
C GLU A 121 7.61 -15.63 -18.82
N GLN A 122 6.32 -15.96 -18.75
CA GLN A 122 5.31 -15.16 -18.05
C GLN A 122 5.54 -15.22 -16.53
N LEU A 123 5.68 -14.04 -15.91
CA LEU A 123 5.81 -13.87 -14.46
C LEU A 123 4.45 -13.77 -13.76
N GLY A 124 3.41 -13.32 -14.46
CA GLY A 124 2.06 -13.26 -13.90
C GLY A 124 0.99 -12.72 -14.87
N GLU A 125 -0.25 -12.71 -14.38
CA GLU A 125 -1.43 -12.17 -15.06
C GLU A 125 -2.21 -11.29 -14.07
N GLY A 126 -2.70 -10.15 -14.53
CA GLY A 126 -3.49 -9.21 -13.74
C GLY A 126 -4.68 -8.65 -14.53
N GLY A 127 -5.55 -7.90 -13.85
CA GLY A 127 -6.83 -7.43 -14.42
C GLY A 127 -6.74 -6.48 -15.63
N PHE A 128 -5.53 -6.14 -16.08
CA PHE A 128 -5.26 -5.24 -17.21
C PHE A 128 -4.32 -5.86 -18.27
N GLY A 129 -3.78 -7.07 -18.03
CA GLY A 129 -2.81 -7.69 -18.93
C GLY A 129 -1.82 -8.63 -18.25
N CYS A 130 -0.82 -9.08 -19.01
CA CYS A 130 0.18 -10.04 -18.59
C CYS A 130 1.54 -9.36 -18.31
N VAL A 131 2.31 -9.93 -17.38
CA VAL A 131 3.69 -9.51 -17.10
C VAL A 131 4.62 -10.68 -17.46
N PHE A 132 5.61 -10.39 -18.30
CA PHE A 132 6.65 -11.32 -18.72
C PHE A 132 8.00 -10.91 -18.15
N SER A 133 8.91 -11.87 -18.03
CA SER A 133 10.33 -11.62 -17.88
C SER A 133 10.94 -11.26 -19.23
N GLY A 134 12.17 -10.75 -19.22
CA GLY A 134 12.93 -10.52 -20.44
C GLY A 134 14.29 -9.89 -20.17
N PHE A 135 15.01 -9.62 -21.27
CA PHE A 135 16.33 -8.97 -21.25
C PHE A 135 16.38 -7.82 -22.24
N ARG A 136 17.13 -6.76 -21.93
CA ARG A 136 17.51 -5.74 -22.91
C ARG A 136 18.75 -6.20 -23.69
N ARG A 137 18.65 -6.27 -25.01
CA ARG A 137 19.66 -6.87 -25.92
C ARG A 137 21.02 -6.15 -25.89
N SER A 138 21.06 -4.87 -25.56
CA SER A 138 22.29 -4.06 -25.55
C SER A 138 23.30 -4.45 -24.46
N ASP A 139 22.81 -4.97 -23.34
CA ASP A 139 23.58 -5.10 -22.09
C ASP A 139 23.11 -6.26 -21.19
N ASN A 140 22.16 -7.08 -21.67
CA ASN A 140 21.50 -8.16 -20.94
C ASN A 140 20.82 -7.73 -19.62
N LEU A 141 20.42 -6.46 -19.51
CA LEU A 141 19.71 -5.96 -18.33
C LEU A 141 18.38 -6.72 -18.16
N GLN A 142 18.17 -7.24 -16.96
CA GLN A 142 16.94 -7.94 -16.57
C GLN A 142 15.76 -6.96 -16.53
N VAL A 143 14.70 -7.27 -17.28
CA VAL A 143 13.50 -6.45 -17.39
C VAL A 143 12.22 -7.23 -17.07
N ALA A 144 11.17 -6.48 -16.71
CA ALA A 144 9.81 -6.96 -16.64
C ALA A 144 8.98 -6.24 -17.72
N ILE A 145 8.26 -7.00 -18.53
CA ILE A 145 7.55 -6.53 -19.73
C ILE A 145 6.05 -6.71 -19.47
N LYS A 146 5.33 -5.61 -19.22
CA LYS A 146 3.87 -5.62 -18.99
C LYS A 146 3.16 -5.28 -20.30
N ARG A 147 2.39 -6.21 -20.85
CA ARG A 147 1.56 -6.02 -22.06
C ARG A 147 0.10 -5.77 -21.67
N ILE A 148 -0.45 -4.61 -22.05
CA ILE A 148 -1.79 -4.13 -21.70
C ILE A 148 -2.64 -4.01 -22.97
N GLY A 149 -3.59 -4.93 -23.16
CA GLY A 149 -4.49 -4.91 -24.31
C GLY A 149 -5.41 -3.68 -24.31
N LYS A 150 -5.45 -2.92 -25.41
CA LYS A 150 -6.30 -1.72 -25.55
C LYS A 150 -7.80 -2.03 -25.48
N GLY A 151 -8.19 -3.28 -25.73
CA GLY A 151 -9.55 -3.78 -25.48
C GLY A 151 -10.03 -3.63 -24.03
N PHE A 152 -9.11 -3.60 -23.05
CA PHE A 152 -9.46 -3.31 -21.65
C PHE A 152 -9.84 -1.84 -21.40
N SER A 153 -9.68 -0.96 -22.39
CA SER A 153 -9.94 0.48 -22.29
C SER A 153 -9.21 1.14 -21.09
N PRO A 154 -7.86 1.06 -21.03
CA PRO A 154 -7.09 1.63 -19.92
C PRO A 154 -7.37 3.12 -19.75
N ASP A 155 -7.34 3.59 -18.50
CA ASP A 155 -7.42 5.03 -18.19
C ASP A 155 -6.32 5.77 -18.98
N THR A 156 -6.66 6.93 -19.55
CA THR A 156 -5.75 7.78 -20.32
C THR A 156 -5.75 9.21 -19.79
N VAL A 157 -4.63 9.90 -19.97
CA VAL A 157 -4.44 11.32 -19.73
C VAL A 157 -3.95 12.00 -21.01
N VAL A 158 -4.00 13.33 -21.03
CA VAL A 158 -3.39 14.13 -22.10
C VAL A 158 -1.99 14.55 -21.63
N ASP A 159 -0.98 14.34 -22.46
CA ASP A 159 0.40 14.78 -22.19
C ASP A 159 0.65 16.26 -22.52
N GLU A 160 1.87 16.75 -22.28
CA GLU A 160 2.27 18.12 -22.60
C GLU A 160 2.32 18.45 -24.11
N HIS A 161 2.13 17.46 -24.98
CA HIS A 161 2.06 17.60 -26.44
C HIS A 161 0.64 17.43 -26.99
N GLY A 162 -0.36 17.21 -26.11
CA GLY A 162 -1.75 17.01 -26.50
C GLY A 162 -2.11 15.58 -26.94
N GLN A 163 -1.21 14.60 -26.76
CA GLN A 163 -1.45 13.20 -27.10
C GLN A 163 -2.15 12.45 -25.96
N LEU A 164 -2.97 11.45 -26.30
CA LEU A 164 -3.60 10.57 -25.31
C LEU A 164 -2.65 9.42 -24.97
N ILE A 165 -2.16 9.42 -23.74
CA ILE A 165 -1.22 8.43 -23.19
C ILE A 165 -1.88 7.65 -22.05
N CYS A 166 -1.50 6.39 -21.85
CA CYS A 166 -2.01 5.60 -20.73
C CYS A 166 -1.59 6.21 -19.39
N THR A 167 -2.52 6.28 -18.43
CA THR A 167 -2.27 6.83 -17.09
C THR A 167 -1.14 6.11 -16.36
N GLU A 168 -1.01 4.79 -16.52
CA GLU A 168 0.11 4.04 -15.90
C GLU A 168 1.47 4.50 -16.46
N VAL A 169 1.57 4.63 -17.79
CA VAL A 169 2.79 5.12 -18.46
C VAL A 169 3.12 6.54 -17.99
N ALA A 170 2.15 7.46 -18.01
CA ALA A 170 2.35 8.86 -17.60
C ALA A 170 2.76 8.99 -16.12
N VAL A 171 2.16 8.18 -15.24
CA VAL A 171 2.53 8.11 -13.82
C VAL A 171 3.96 7.62 -13.65
N MET A 172 4.36 6.53 -14.34
CA MET A 172 5.72 6.00 -14.23
C MET A 172 6.78 6.87 -14.92
N GLN A 173 6.43 7.61 -15.99
CA GLN A 173 7.28 8.66 -16.54
C GLN A 173 7.52 9.79 -15.53
N LYS A 174 6.48 10.24 -14.82
CA LYS A 174 6.62 11.27 -13.76
C LYS A 174 7.44 10.79 -12.56
N LEU A 175 7.48 9.48 -12.29
CA LEU A 175 8.36 8.88 -11.29
C LEU A 175 9.83 8.79 -11.74
N LYS A 176 10.07 8.68 -13.05
CA LYS A 176 11.41 8.67 -13.64
C LYS A 176 12.12 10.01 -13.54
N ASP A 177 11.37 11.13 -13.57
CA ASP A 177 11.90 12.50 -13.57
C ASP A 177 12.95 12.73 -12.46
N PRO A 178 14.23 12.96 -12.83
CA PRO A 178 15.31 13.22 -11.87
C PRO A 178 15.15 14.51 -11.07
N GLN A 179 14.45 15.53 -11.58
CA GLN A 179 14.28 16.81 -10.87
C GLN A 179 13.41 16.68 -9.63
N LEU A 180 12.63 15.59 -9.54
CA LEU A 180 11.73 15.27 -8.45
C LEU A 180 12.24 14.09 -7.58
N GLN A 181 13.43 13.52 -7.86
CA GLN A 181 13.95 12.39 -7.08
C GLN A 181 14.41 12.81 -5.68
N SER A 182 13.64 12.39 -4.67
CA SER A 182 14.02 12.49 -3.26
C SER A 182 15.34 11.74 -2.99
N ALA A 183 16.23 12.31 -2.17
CA ALA A 183 17.56 11.78 -1.92
C ALA A 183 17.59 10.43 -1.15
N ASN A 184 16.44 9.93 -0.69
CA ASN A 184 16.32 8.68 0.04
C ASN A 184 15.97 7.52 -0.91
N LYS A 185 16.77 6.43 -0.87
CA LYS A 185 16.80 5.32 -1.85
C LYS A 185 15.54 4.41 -1.93
N ALA A 186 14.43 4.79 -1.30
CA ALA A 186 13.18 4.04 -1.33
C ALA A 186 12.37 4.41 -2.57
N SER A 187 12.69 3.75 -3.69
CA SER A 187 12.12 4.05 -5.02
C SER A 187 11.18 2.93 -5.49
N PRO A 188 10.06 3.27 -6.15
CA PRO A 188 9.25 2.28 -6.87
C PRO A 188 10.03 1.71 -8.06
N VAL A 189 9.50 0.66 -8.70
CA VAL A 189 10.09 0.09 -9.91
C VAL A 189 10.08 1.10 -11.06
N VAL A 190 11.24 1.33 -11.66
CA VAL A 190 11.46 2.33 -12.72
C VAL A 190 11.01 1.83 -14.09
N LEU A 191 10.27 2.67 -14.83
CA LEU A 191 9.98 2.48 -16.25
C LEU A 191 11.21 2.80 -17.10
N LEU A 192 11.74 1.79 -17.79
CA LEU A 192 12.88 1.94 -18.69
C LEU A 192 12.45 2.49 -20.05
N ASP A 193 11.39 1.93 -20.63
CA ASP A 193 10.92 2.19 -22.00
C ASP A 193 9.43 1.81 -22.16
N TRP A 194 8.74 2.28 -23.20
CA TRP A 194 7.34 1.92 -23.46
C TRP A 194 6.94 2.06 -24.93
N TYR A 195 5.89 1.32 -25.34
CA TYR A 195 5.50 1.15 -26.75
C TYR A 195 3.97 1.30 -26.92
N ASP A 196 3.55 2.15 -27.86
CA ASP A 196 2.16 2.32 -28.29
C ASP A 196 1.91 1.49 -29.56
N LEU A 197 1.68 0.18 -29.39
CA LEU A 197 1.46 -0.76 -30.49
C LEU A 197 0.04 -0.65 -31.06
N ASN A 198 -0.34 -1.50 -32.03
CA ASN A 198 -1.68 -1.41 -32.61
C ASN A 198 -2.81 -1.78 -31.62
N GLU A 199 -2.76 -2.99 -31.04
CA GLU A 199 -3.81 -3.52 -30.17
C GLU A 199 -3.49 -3.47 -28.66
N GLU A 200 -2.27 -3.07 -28.29
CA GLU A 200 -1.81 -3.07 -26.91
C GLU A 200 -0.79 -1.95 -26.61
N ILE A 201 -0.44 -1.81 -25.33
CA ILE A 201 0.60 -0.92 -24.82
C ILE A 201 1.58 -1.77 -24.03
N VAL A 202 2.87 -1.65 -24.33
CA VAL A 202 3.94 -2.39 -23.64
C VAL A 202 4.71 -1.45 -22.71
N LEU A 203 4.88 -1.84 -21.45
CA LEU A 203 5.72 -1.14 -20.48
C LEU A 203 6.91 -2.01 -20.14
N VAL A 204 8.12 -1.50 -20.35
CA VAL A 204 9.37 -2.19 -20.02
C VAL A 204 9.97 -1.56 -18.78
N MET A 205 10.11 -2.35 -17.72
CA MET A 205 10.49 -1.92 -16.38
C MET A 205 11.77 -2.64 -15.93
N GLU A 206 12.49 -2.07 -14.95
CA GLU A 206 13.57 -2.82 -14.28
C GLU A 206 13.03 -4.10 -13.60
N ARG A 207 13.82 -5.16 -13.56
CA ARG A 207 13.52 -6.37 -12.78
C ARG A 207 14.65 -6.67 -11.80
N PRO A 208 14.53 -6.28 -10.52
CA PRO A 208 15.46 -6.67 -9.47
C PRO A 208 15.50 -8.20 -9.31
N ILE A 209 16.69 -8.77 -9.11
CA ILE A 209 16.90 -10.20 -8.87
C ILE A 209 18.03 -10.35 -7.83
N PRO A 210 17.88 -11.20 -6.79
CA PRO A 210 16.66 -11.92 -6.41
C PRO A 210 15.60 -10.96 -5.82
N ALA A 211 14.37 -11.09 -6.31
CA ALA A 211 13.19 -10.43 -5.74
C ALA A 211 11.92 -11.27 -5.97
N THR A 212 10.95 -11.12 -5.09
CA THR A 212 9.60 -11.71 -5.20
C THR A 212 8.56 -10.80 -4.56
N ASP A 213 7.26 -11.03 -4.77
CA ASP A 213 6.23 -10.21 -4.13
C ASP A 213 6.15 -10.50 -2.62
N MET A 214 5.73 -9.52 -1.82
CA MET A 214 5.79 -9.62 -0.36
C MET A 214 4.88 -10.72 0.21
N LYS A 215 3.83 -11.16 -0.50
CA LYS A 215 3.05 -12.33 -0.08
C LYS A 215 3.88 -13.60 -0.22
N VAL A 216 4.50 -13.84 -1.38
CA VAL A 216 5.36 -15.02 -1.61
C VAL A 216 6.58 -14.98 -0.69
N TYR A 217 7.16 -13.80 -0.45
CA TYR A 217 8.24 -13.60 0.52
C TYR A 217 7.85 -14.08 1.93
N LEU A 218 6.72 -13.59 2.46
CA LEU A 218 6.21 -14.00 3.77
C LEU A 218 5.90 -15.50 3.81
N GLU A 219 5.20 -16.03 2.81
CA GLU A 219 4.86 -17.46 2.72
C GLU A 219 6.11 -18.36 2.73
N SER A 220 7.20 -17.95 2.06
CA SER A 220 8.48 -18.68 2.07
C SER A 220 9.15 -18.75 3.44
N ARG A 221 8.76 -17.87 4.38
CA ARG A 221 9.29 -17.76 5.75
C ARG A 221 8.32 -18.25 6.84
N GLY A 222 7.26 -18.96 6.47
CA GLY A 222 6.23 -19.45 7.40
C GLY A 222 5.04 -18.50 7.62
N GLY A 223 4.94 -17.44 6.79
CA GLY A 223 3.80 -16.52 6.72
C GLY A 223 3.92 -15.25 7.57
N ILE A 224 4.80 -15.23 8.57
CA ILE A 224 5.00 -14.09 9.49
C ILE A 224 6.46 -13.64 9.40
N ALA A 225 6.70 -12.32 9.38
CA ALA A 225 8.03 -11.74 9.48
C ALA A 225 8.27 -11.10 10.86
N GLU A 226 9.53 -11.05 11.28
CA GLU A 226 9.96 -10.43 12.54
C GLU A 226 9.67 -8.93 12.57
N GLU A 227 9.41 -8.37 13.75
CA GLU A 227 8.91 -6.98 13.85
C GLU A 227 9.91 -5.96 13.30
N ASP A 228 11.21 -6.16 13.49
CA ASP A 228 12.27 -5.31 12.94
C ASP A 228 12.42 -5.43 11.41
N GLU A 229 12.14 -6.59 10.83
CA GLU A 229 12.12 -6.77 9.37
C GLU A 229 10.92 -6.03 8.75
N VAL A 230 9.73 -6.16 9.35
CA VAL A 230 8.56 -5.40 8.88
C VAL A 230 8.73 -3.90 9.10
N LYS A 231 9.37 -3.47 10.20
CA LYS A 231 9.73 -2.07 10.45
C LYS A 231 10.62 -1.50 9.35
N ILE A 232 11.66 -2.22 8.93
CA ILE A 232 12.55 -1.86 7.81
C ILE A 232 11.79 -1.74 6.48
N ILE A 233 10.89 -2.68 6.19
CA ILE A 233 10.08 -2.68 4.96
C ILE A 233 9.08 -1.52 4.98
N MET A 234 8.37 -1.31 6.10
CA MET A 234 7.39 -0.24 6.26
C MET A 234 8.03 1.15 6.18
N LYS A 235 9.22 1.36 6.75
CA LYS A 235 9.95 2.63 6.67
C LYS A 235 10.22 3.02 5.20
N GLN A 236 10.60 2.06 4.36
CA GLN A 236 10.79 2.26 2.90
C GLN A 236 9.47 2.50 2.16
N LEU A 237 8.40 1.76 2.48
CA LEU A 237 7.10 1.92 1.84
C LEU A 237 6.46 3.28 2.15
N ILE A 238 6.64 3.81 3.37
CA ILE A 238 6.14 5.14 3.75
C ILE A 238 6.97 6.24 3.07
N GLN A 239 8.29 6.08 2.97
CA GLN A 239 9.15 6.98 2.18
C GLN A 239 8.71 7.02 0.71
N THR A 240 8.43 5.86 0.11
CA THR A 240 7.87 5.75 -1.25
C THR A 240 6.52 6.45 -1.35
N ALA A 241 5.61 6.25 -0.38
CA ALA A 241 4.30 6.88 -0.37
C ALA A 241 4.36 8.42 -0.25
N VAL A 242 5.36 8.97 0.45
CA VAL A 242 5.62 10.41 0.50
C VAL A 242 6.12 10.95 -0.86
N ASP A 243 7.03 10.26 -1.54
CA ASP A 243 7.45 10.64 -2.91
C ASP A 243 6.26 10.63 -3.90
N LEU A 244 5.34 9.65 -3.78
CA LEU A 244 4.09 9.66 -4.56
C LEU A 244 3.21 10.87 -4.25
N GLU A 245 3.02 11.22 -2.97
CA GLU A 245 2.21 12.37 -2.55
C GLU A 245 2.80 13.70 -3.05
N GLU A 246 4.11 13.90 -2.89
CA GLU A 246 4.84 15.07 -3.35
C GLU A 246 4.81 15.20 -4.88
N ARG A 247 4.84 14.08 -5.60
CA ARG A 247 4.61 14.04 -7.07
C ARG A 247 3.13 14.07 -7.48
N HIS A 248 2.19 14.23 -6.55
CA HIS A 248 0.75 14.30 -6.83
C HIS A 248 0.19 13.04 -7.52
N ILE A 249 0.66 11.86 -7.08
CA ILE A 249 0.27 10.53 -7.55
C ILE A 249 -0.46 9.79 -6.41
N PHE A 250 -1.59 9.15 -6.73
CA PHE A 250 -2.31 8.25 -5.83
C PHE A 250 -2.30 6.83 -6.41
N HIS A 251 -1.64 5.90 -5.71
CA HIS A 251 -1.47 4.52 -6.16
C HIS A 251 -2.77 3.70 -6.21
N ARG A 252 -3.74 4.05 -5.35
CA ARG A 252 -5.04 3.39 -5.12
C ARG A 252 -5.04 1.90 -4.71
N ASP A 253 -3.96 1.13 -4.91
CA ASP A 253 -3.95 -0.31 -4.58
C ASP A 253 -2.65 -0.82 -3.92
N ILE A 254 -2.11 -0.09 -2.93
CA ILE A 254 -0.98 -0.59 -2.11
C ILE A 254 -1.46 -1.79 -1.27
N LYS A 255 -0.75 -2.92 -1.38
CA LYS A 255 -1.01 -4.21 -0.73
C LYS A 255 0.23 -5.12 -0.85
N ILE A 256 0.32 -6.20 -0.07
CA ILE A 256 1.49 -7.10 -0.09
C ILE A 256 1.83 -7.68 -1.48
N ARG A 257 0.83 -7.89 -2.35
CA ARG A 257 1.05 -8.40 -3.73
C ARG A 257 1.58 -7.35 -4.71
N ASN A 258 1.55 -6.06 -4.37
CA ASN A 258 2.09 -4.96 -5.19
C ASN A 258 3.36 -4.34 -4.58
N VAL A 259 4.03 -5.08 -3.68
CA VAL A 259 5.35 -4.75 -3.14
C VAL A 259 6.28 -5.90 -3.50
N LEU A 260 7.36 -5.63 -4.24
CA LEU A 260 8.48 -6.56 -4.35
C LEU A 260 9.42 -6.39 -3.16
N ILE A 261 9.91 -7.51 -2.64
CA ILE A 261 11.02 -7.58 -1.70
C ILE A 261 12.24 -8.10 -2.45
N GLU A 262 13.24 -7.23 -2.60
CA GLU A 262 14.55 -7.55 -3.15
C GLU A 262 15.48 -8.00 -2.01
N THR A 263 16.14 -9.15 -2.21
CA THR A 263 17.00 -9.81 -1.21
C THR A 263 18.44 -9.95 -1.72
N SER A 264 18.90 -8.96 -2.49
CA SER A 264 20.28 -8.86 -3.00
C SER A 264 21.28 -8.45 -1.90
N SER A 265 20.78 -7.97 -0.76
CA SER A 265 21.53 -7.55 0.43
C SER A 265 20.89 -8.09 1.72
N ASP A 266 21.65 -8.13 2.82
CA ASP A 266 21.19 -8.57 4.15
C ASP A 266 19.95 -7.81 4.64
N VAL A 267 19.82 -6.54 4.26
CA VAL A 267 18.64 -5.72 4.49
C VAL A 267 17.69 -5.86 3.29
N PRO A 268 16.43 -6.30 3.49
CA PRO A 268 15.46 -6.43 2.40
C PRO A 268 15.03 -5.05 1.87
N ARG A 269 15.07 -4.87 0.54
CA ARG A 269 14.68 -3.62 -0.11
C ARG A 269 13.27 -3.73 -0.68
N ALA A 270 12.38 -2.84 -0.25
CA ALA A 270 11.00 -2.79 -0.73
C ALA A 270 10.88 -1.93 -2.00
N ARG A 271 10.20 -2.44 -3.04
CA ARG A 271 9.95 -1.73 -4.31
C ARG A 271 8.46 -1.81 -4.64
N LEU A 272 7.76 -0.69 -4.75
CA LEU A 272 6.33 -0.66 -5.12
C LEU A 272 6.15 -0.91 -6.64
N ILE A 273 5.13 -1.68 -7.01
CA ILE A 273 4.84 -2.10 -8.40
C ILE A 273 3.35 -1.98 -8.79
N ASP A 274 3.09 -2.10 -10.10
CA ASP A 274 1.76 -2.12 -10.74
C ASP A 274 0.95 -0.83 -10.49
N PHE A 275 1.33 0.19 -11.25
CA PHE A 275 0.69 1.51 -11.26
C PHE A 275 -0.57 1.52 -12.16
N GLY A 276 -1.08 0.36 -12.60
CA GLY A 276 -2.25 0.22 -13.48
C GLY A 276 -3.56 0.74 -12.88
N LEU A 277 -3.61 0.84 -11.55
CA LEU A 277 -4.69 1.50 -10.81
C LEU A 277 -4.32 2.89 -10.30
N SER A 278 -3.16 3.47 -10.65
CA SER A 278 -2.80 4.81 -10.19
C SER A 278 -3.59 5.92 -10.88
N CYS A 279 -3.56 7.12 -10.31
CA CYS A 279 -3.99 8.35 -10.97
C CYS A 279 -3.26 9.57 -10.39
N PHE A 280 -3.35 10.71 -11.07
CA PHE A 280 -2.95 12.00 -10.50
C PHE A 280 -3.99 12.52 -9.50
N THR A 281 -3.55 13.29 -8.51
CA THR A 281 -4.39 13.81 -7.42
C THR A 281 -3.92 15.20 -6.99
N THR A 282 -4.80 15.97 -6.34
CA THR A 282 -4.45 17.19 -5.59
C THR A 282 -4.82 17.03 -4.13
N GLU A 283 -4.35 17.90 -3.23
CA GLU A 283 -4.82 17.97 -1.84
C GLU A 283 -6.35 18.10 -1.76
N THR A 284 -6.93 18.89 -2.67
CA THR A 284 -8.36 19.16 -2.76
C THR A 284 -9.18 18.01 -3.35
N SER A 285 -8.56 17.07 -4.07
CA SER A 285 -9.23 15.99 -4.81
C SER A 285 -10.04 15.05 -3.90
N VAL A 286 -11.21 14.65 -4.38
CA VAL A 286 -12.11 13.67 -3.72
C VAL A 286 -12.54 12.63 -4.73
N PHE A 287 -12.29 11.36 -4.42
CA PHE A 287 -12.61 10.23 -5.29
C PHE A 287 -13.96 9.63 -4.89
N THR A 288 -14.84 9.42 -5.87
CA THR A 288 -16.18 8.85 -5.67
C THR A 288 -16.36 7.47 -6.31
N ASN A 289 -15.55 7.15 -7.33
CA ASN A 289 -15.44 5.81 -7.89
C ASN A 289 -14.38 5.02 -7.10
N PHE A 290 -14.71 3.81 -6.67
CA PHE A 290 -13.76 2.91 -6.03
C PHE A 290 -12.79 2.29 -7.06
N ALA A 291 -11.51 2.22 -6.70
CA ALA A 291 -10.48 1.43 -7.38
C ALA A 291 -9.57 0.79 -6.32
N GLY A 292 -9.03 -0.39 -6.62
CA GLY A 292 -8.20 -1.19 -5.71
C GLY A 292 -8.85 -2.49 -5.23
N THR A 293 -8.20 -3.15 -4.28
CA THR A 293 -8.58 -4.49 -3.81
C THR A 293 -9.68 -4.40 -2.73
N LEU A 294 -10.93 -4.70 -3.11
CA LEU A 294 -12.13 -4.47 -2.28
C LEU A 294 -12.13 -5.10 -0.88
N SER A 295 -11.43 -6.21 -0.65
CA SER A 295 -11.37 -6.87 0.68
C SER A 295 -10.58 -6.08 1.73
N VAL A 296 -9.60 -5.29 1.28
CA VAL A 296 -8.69 -4.50 2.13
C VAL A 296 -8.93 -2.98 2.01
N ALA A 297 -9.86 -2.57 1.16
CA ALA A 297 -10.25 -1.18 0.94
C ALA A 297 -10.58 -0.44 2.25
N ALA A 298 -10.24 0.84 2.32
CA ALA A 298 -10.53 1.66 3.50
C ALA A 298 -12.06 1.84 3.69
N PRO A 299 -12.58 1.94 4.93
CA PRO A 299 -14.02 2.02 5.19
C PRO A 299 -14.72 3.16 4.43
N GLU A 300 -14.08 4.32 4.31
CA GLU A 300 -14.60 5.46 3.56
C GLU A 300 -14.64 5.23 2.04
N SER A 301 -13.71 4.43 1.50
CA SER A 301 -13.69 4.04 0.07
C SER A 301 -14.76 3.01 -0.28
N MET A 302 -15.29 2.29 0.72
CA MET A 302 -16.37 1.30 0.56
C MET A 302 -17.76 1.87 0.85
N PHE A 303 -17.89 2.74 1.84
CA PHE A 303 -19.18 3.16 2.43
C PHE A 303 -19.37 4.68 2.53
N GLY A 304 -18.35 5.48 2.21
CA GLY A 304 -18.43 6.94 2.22
C GLY A 304 -19.06 7.52 0.95
N SER A 305 -19.35 8.82 0.99
CA SER A 305 -19.73 9.61 -0.20
C SER A 305 -18.52 9.97 -1.08
N GLY A 306 -17.30 9.79 -0.57
CA GLY A 306 -16.03 9.93 -1.28
C GLY A 306 -14.84 9.74 -0.34
N TYR A 307 -13.65 9.57 -0.90
CA TYR A 307 -12.39 9.34 -0.19
C TYR A 307 -11.26 10.24 -0.72
N ARG A 308 -10.16 10.37 0.03
CA ARG A 308 -8.98 11.20 -0.32
C ARG A 308 -7.73 10.33 -0.36
N ALA A 309 -6.76 10.71 -1.21
CA ALA A 309 -5.54 9.93 -1.45
C ALA A 309 -4.80 9.56 -0.16
N GLU A 310 -4.24 10.55 0.53
CA GLU A 310 -3.40 10.37 1.72
C GLU A 310 -4.00 9.44 2.80
N PRO A 311 -5.18 9.69 3.40
CA PRO A 311 -5.68 8.83 4.48
C PRO A 311 -6.02 7.41 3.99
N THR A 312 -6.38 7.22 2.72
CA THR A 312 -6.59 5.89 2.15
C THR A 312 -5.24 5.17 1.92
N THR A 313 -4.20 5.89 1.49
CA THR A 313 -2.80 5.37 1.43
C THR A 313 -2.31 4.95 2.83
N VAL A 314 -2.56 5.76 3.86
CA VAL A 314 -2.21 5.44 5.27
C VAL A 314 -2.93 4.19 5.77
N TRP A 315 -4.19 3.98 5.40
CA TRP A 315 -4.90 2.74 5.69
C TRP A 315 -4.25 1.54 4.99
N GLN A 316 -3.90 1.66 3.70
CA GLN A 316 -3.25 0.60 2.93
C GLN A 316 -1.87 0.21 3.49
N LEU A 317 -1.08 1.18 3.95
CA LEU A 317 0.16 0.94 4.69
C LEU A 317 -0.09 0.20 6.01
N GLY A 318 -1.16 0.56 6.74
CA GLY A 318 -1.60 -0.18 7.93
C GLY A 318 -2.02 -1.63 7.64
N VAL A 319 -2.62 -1.89 6.46
CA VAL A 319 -2.94 -3.25 6.01
C VAL A 319 -1.67 -4.04 5.73
N VAL A 320 -0.72 -3.50 4.96
CA VAL A 320 0.55 -4.19 4.64
C VAL A 320 1.29 -4.57 5.92
N GLY A 321 1.43 -3.64 6.87
CA GLY A 321 2.01 -3.91 8.17
C GLY A 321 1.26 -4.98 8.97
N TYR A 322 -0.09 -4.97 8.94
CA TYR A 322 -0.87 -6.01 9.61
C TYR A 322 -0.64 -7.39 8.97
N GLU A 323 -0.77 -7.52 7.64
CA GLU A 323 -0.64 -8.81 6.96
C GLU A 323 0.75 -9.44 7.20
N ALA A 324 1.81 -8.63 7.18
CA ALA A 324 3.18 -9.06 7.43
C ALA A 324 3.45 -9.56 8.87
N LEU A 325 2.83 -8.92 9.86
CA LEU A 325 3.04 -9.22 11.29
C LEU A 325 2.10 -10.29 11.85
N HIS A 326 1.09 -10.72 11.07
CA HIS A 326 0.11 -11.70 11.52
C HIS A 326 0.01 -12.94 10.62
N GLY A 327 0.52 -12.90 9.38
CA GLY A 327 0.40 -13.99 8.40
C GLY A 327 -1.04 -14.33 8.01
N LEU A 328 -1.97 -13.42 8.31
CA LEU A 328 -3.40 -13.56 8.08
C LEU A 328 -3.86 -12.49 7.10
N GLY A 329 -4.45 -12.92 5.98
CA GLY A 329 -5.00 -12.03 4.97
C GLY A 329 -6.03 -11.07 5.56
N PHE A 330 -5.80 -9.77 5.38
CA PHE A 330 -6.61 -8.75 6.03
C PHE A 330 -7.99 -8.63 5.38
N ASN A 331 -8.99 -8.29 6.19
CA ASN A 331 -10.32 -8.00 5.71
C ASN A 331 -10.94 -6.85 6.52
N THR A 332 -11.21 -5.72 5.86
CA THR A 332 -11.73 -4.50 6.49
C THR A 332 -13.01 -4.75 7.29
N ARG A 333 -13.89 -5.61 6.79
CA ARG A 333 -15.15 -5.94 7.48
C ARG A 333 -14.90 -6.80 8.72
N MET A 334 -14.01 -7.79 8.65
CA MET A 334 -13.67 -8.63 9.82
C MET A 334 -12.92 -7.83 10.89
N PHE A 335 -12.03 -6.91 10.50
CA PHE A 335 -11.37 -5.99 11.42
C PHE A 335 -12.37 -5.05 12.10
N GLY A 336 -13.28 -4.42 11.33
CA GLY A 336 -14.36 -3.60 11.89
C GLY A 336 -15.35 -4.36 12.78
N MET A 337 -15.44 -5.69 12.64
CA MET A 337 -16.22 -6.58 13.53
C MET A 337 -15.41 -7.11 14.73
N ASN A 338 -14.17 -6.67 14.95
CA ASN A 338 -13.23 -7.17 15.98
C ASN A 338 -12.94 -8.68 15.89
N MET A 339 -13.10 -9.27 14.69
CA MET A 339 -12.77 -10.66 14.38
C MET A 339 -11.30 -10.82 13.96
N LEU A 340 -10.73 -9.78 13.32
CA LEU A 340 -9.28 -9.59 13.22
C LEU A 340 -8.85 -8.61 14.31
N ARG A 341 -7.68 -8.84 14.92
CA ARG A 341 -7.15 -8.05 16.04
C ARG A 341 -5.63 -7.98 15.94
N ILE A 342 -5.09 -6.80 16.21
CA ILE A 342 -3.65 -6.60 16.36
C ILE A 342 -3.18 -7.40 17.58
N SER A 343 -2.11 -8.20 17.43
CA SER A 343 -1.59 -9.01 18.53
C SER A 343 -1.13 -8.16 19.72
N LYS A 344 -1.19 -8.75 20.92
CA LYS A 344 -0.67 -8.17 22.15
C LYS A 344 0.83 -8.38 22.33
N ASP A 345 1.40 -9.32 21.58
CA ASP A 345 2.78 -9.78 21.71
C ASP A 345 3.76 -8.88 20.91
N LEU A 346 3.22 -8.11 19.96
CA LEU A 346 3.90 -7.01 19.28
C LEU A 346 4.24 -5.87 20.24
N SER A 347 5.30 -5.11 19.96
CA SER A 347 5.75 -4.00 20.78
C SER A 347 4.65 -2.94 20.98
N PRO A 348 4.65 -2.19 22.10
CA PRO A 348 3.66 -1.14 22.35
C PRO A 348 3.60 -0.10 21.22
N ASP A 349 4.75 0.23 20.62
CA ASP A 349 4.85 1.17 19.51
C ASP A 349 4.38 0.58 18.18
N CYS A 350 4.67 -0.69 17.88
CA CYS A 350 4.10 -1.37 16.71
C CYS A 350 2.57 -1.44 16.80
N GLN A 351 2.08 -1.80 17.98
CA GLN A 351 0.67 -1.77 18.30
C GLN A 351 0.07 -0.36 18.14
N CYS A 352 0.78 0.69 18.54
CA CYS A 352 0.34 2.08 18.38
C CYS A 352 0.26 2.46 16.89
N PHE A 353 1.32 2.16 16.13
CA PHE A 353 1.43 2.40 14.68
C PHE A 353 0.24 1.80 13.93
N LEU A 354 0.03 0.49 14.07
CA LEU A 354 -1.09 -0.22 13.41
C LEU A 354 -2.46 0.34 13.84
N LYS A 355 -2.63 0.70 15.12
CA LYS A 355 -3.86 1.34 15.65
C LYS A 355 -4.05 2.79 15.15
N SER A 356 -3.00 3.48 14.69
CA SER A 356 -3.12 4.80 14.07
C SER A 356 -3.47 4.72 12.58
N CYS A 357 -2.86 3.79 11.84
CA CYS A 357 -3.12 3.60 10.41
C CYS A 357 -4.53 3.04 10.17
N LEU A 358 -4.95 2.05 10.97
CA LEU A 358 -6.21 1.33 10.81
C LEU A 358 -7.39 2.01 11.56
N ARG A 359 -7.38 3.34 11.70
CA ARG A 359 -8.54 4.09 12.22
C ARG A 359 -9.68 4.10 11.20
N SER A 360 -10.89 3.75 11.65
CA SER A 360 -12.08 3.68 10.79
C SER A 360 -12.49 5.03 10.19
N TYR A 361 -12.30 6.13 10.93
CA TYR A 361 -12.47 7.48 10.41
C TYR A 361 -11.16 8.00 9.82
N PRO A 362 -11.12 8.44 8.55
CA PRO A 362 -9.88 8.88 7.90
C PRO A 362 -9.24 10.09 8.56
N SER A 363 -10.03 10.96 9.21
CA SER A 363 -9.55 12.15 9.95
C SER A 363 -8.83 11.85 11.27
N PHE A 364 -8.76 10.58 11.70
CA PHE A 364 -7.96 10.16 12.86
C PHE A 364 -6.73 9.34 12.45
N ARG A 365 -6.46 9.21 11.15
CA ARG A 365 -5.19 8.66 10.64
C ARG A 365 -4.15 9.79 10.61
N PRO A 366 -2.90 9.53 10.99
CA PRO A 366 -1.82 10.52 10.89
C PRO A 366 -1.48 10.83 9.43
N LYS A 367 -0.77 11.92 9.20
CA LYS A 367 -0.21 12.30 7.90
C LYS A 367 0.89 11.34 7.45
N LEU A 368 1.14 11.21 6.15
CA LEU A 368 2.22 10.36 5.63
C LEU A 368 3.60 10.79 6.17
N LYS A 369 3.83 12.09 6.30
CA LYS A 369 5.06 12.67 6.86
C LYS A 369 5.14 12.55 8.39
N GLU A 370 4.01 12.45 9.10
CA GLU A 370 3.96 12.16 10.53
C GLU A 370 4.29 10.69 10.81
N LEU A 371 3.87 9.75 9.95
CA LEU A 371 4.21 8.33 10.08
C LEU A 371 5.73 8.09 10.11
N LEU A 372 6.50 8.82 9.30
CA LEU A 372 7.98 8.74 9.31
C LEU A 372 8.62 9.15 10.65
N GLN A 373 7.87 9.84 11.52
CA GLN A 373 8.29 10.26 12.85
C GLN A 373 7.60 9.45 13.96
N HIS A 374 6.85 8.40 13.61
CA HIS A 374 6.19 7.54 14.59
C HIS A 374 7.25 6.71 15.35
N PRO A 375 7.21 6.62 16.71
CA PRO A 375 8.25 5.97 17.51
C PRO A 375 8.68 4.58 17.05
N TRP A 376 7.73 3.76 16.58
CA TRP A 376 8.02 2.43 16.03
C TRP A 376 9.04 2.40 14.88
N LEU A 377 9.17 3.48 14.11
CA LEU A 377 10.06 3.55 12.95
C LEU A 377 11.38 4.29 13.23
N ILE A 378 11.62 4.78 14.44
CA ILE A 378 12.81 5.59 14.77
C ILE A 378 14.01 4.67 15.00
#